data_AF-A0A3D5MQE4-F1
#
_entry.id   AF-A0A3D5MQE4-F1
#
_cell.length_a   1.000
_cell.length_b   1.000
_cell.length_c   1.000
_cell.angle_alpha   90.00
_cell.angle_beta   90.00
_cell.angle_gamma   90.00
#
_symmetry.space_group_name_H-M   'P 1'
#
loop_
_entity.id
_entity.type
_entity.pdbx_description
1 polymer ?
#
loop_
_entity_poly.entity_id
_entity_poly.type
_entity_poly.pdbx_seq_one_letter_code
_entity_poly.pdbx_strand_id
1 'polypeptide(L)' 'GATLYCTNEPCAICTKLLINAGIREVVFESPYPDELALELRRGAGLKWRVLASDGR' A
#
# COMPACT_ATOMS: atom_id res chain seq x y z
N GLY A 1 14.37 -0.22 5.16
CA GLY A 1 12.95 -0.09 4.83
C GLY A 1 12.79 1.03 3.83
N ALA A 2 11.84 0.92 2.91
CA ALA A 2 11.59 1.90 1.84
C ALA A 2 10.10 2.25 1.75
N THR A 3 9.79 3.23 0.90
CA THR A 3 8.42 3.65 0.55
C THR A 3 8.16 3.32 -0.92
N LEU A 4 7.09 2.56 -1.20
CA LEU A 4 6.65 2.27 -2.56
C LEU A 4 5.63 3.32 -3.02
N TYR A 5 5.80 3.84 -4.23
CA TYR A 5 4.80 4.64 -4.93
C TYR A 5 4.27 3.84 -6.12
N CYS A 6 2.96 3.75 -6.26
CA CYS A 6 2.32 3.05 -7.37
C CYS A 6 0.97 3.69 -7.72
N THR A 7 0.52 3.60 -8.96
CA THR A 7 -0.76 4.22 -9.35
C THR A 7 -1.95 3.54 -8.67
N ASN A 8 -1.96 2.21 -8.60
CA ASN A 8 -3.05 1.44 -7.99
C ASN A 8 -2.66 0.90 -6.62
N GLU A 9 -3.63 0.81 -5.72
CA GLU A 9 -3.46 0.16 -4.43
C GLU A 9 -3.00 -1.31 -4.59
N PRO A 10 -1.94 -1.75 -3.87
CA PRO A 10 -1.52 -3.14 -3.92
C PRO A 10 -2.58 -4.09 -3.35
N CYS A 11 -2.95 -5.11 -4.12
CA CYS A 11 -3.80 -6.20 -3.65
C CYS A 11 -3.15 -7.01 -2.51
N ALA A 12 -3.87 -7.97 -1.94
CA ALA A 12 -3.37 -8.82 -0.85
C ALA A 12 -2.04 -9.53 -1.16
N ILE A 13 -1.86 -10.05 -2.38
CA ILE A 13 -0.63 -10.74 -2.79
C ILE A 13 0.54 -9.76 -2.84
N CYS A 14 0.36 -8.61 -3.50
CA CYS A 14 1.38 -7.56 -3.57
C CYS A 14 1.72 -7.06 -2.17
N THR A 15 0.72 -6.78 -1.33
CA THR A 15 0.89 -6.35 0.07
C THR A 15 1.77 -7.33 0.85
N LYS A 16 1.51 -8.64 0.75
CA LYS A 16 2.32 -9.68 1.39
C LYS A 16 3.78 -9.65 0.92
N LEU A 17 4.01 -9.46 -0.37
CA LEU A 17 5.36 -9.35 -0.93
C LEU A 17 6.09 -8.09 -0.41
N LEU A 18 5.40 -6.95 -0.34
CA LEU A 18 5.96 -5.70 0.17
C LEU A 18 6.37 -5.81 1.65
N ILE A 19 5.53 -6.44 2.47
CA ILE A 19 5.83 -6.72 3.88
C ILE A 19 7.10 -7.58 4.00
N ASN A 20 7.16 -8.68 3.24
CA ASN A 20 8.32 -9.58 3.25
C ASN A 20 9.60 -8.91 2.72
N ALA A 21 9.47 -7.97 1.78
CA ALA A 21 10.59 -7.17 1.28
C ALA A 21 11.04 -6.07 2.26
N GLY A 22 10.37 -5.90 3.40
CA GLY A 22 10.72 -4.89 4.40
C GLY A 22 10.33 -3.46 4.03
N ILE A 23 9.36 -3.29 3.12
CA ILE A 23 8.73 -1.99 2.83
C ILE A 23 7.96 -1.50 4.07
N ARG A 24 8.01 -0.19 4.32
CA ARG A 24 7.43 0.42 5.53
C ARG A 24 6.25 1.34 5.23
N GLU A 25 6.13 1.79 4.00
CA GLU A 25 5.02 2.62 3.55
C GLU A 25 4.68 2.34 2.08
N VAL A 26 3.39 2.40 1.72
CA VAL A 26 2.93 2.42 0.34
C VAL A 26 2.03 3.62 0.08
N VAL A 27 2.29 4.29 -1.04
CA VAL A 27 1.56 5.48 -1.49
C VAL A 27 0.93 5.17 -2.84
N PHE A 28 -0.37 5.41 -2.98
CA PHE A 28 -1.07 5.11 -4.24
C PHE A 28 -2.12 6.13 -4.63
N GLU A 29 -2.36 6.31 -5.92
CA GLU A 29 -3.34 7.28 -6.42
C GLU A 29 -4.77 6.73 -6.38
N SER A 30 -4.95 5.50 -6.85
CA SER A 30 -6.25 4.86 -7.02
C SER A 30 -6.47 3.84 -5.90
N PRO A 31 -7.28 4.16 -4.87
CA PRO A 31 -7.65 3.19 -3.86
C PRO A 31 -8.46 2.05 -4.47
N TYR A 32 -8.23 0.84 -3.99
CA TYR A 32 -8.95 -0.35 -4.37
C TYR A 32 -9.40 -1.08 -3.10
N PRO A 33 -10.71 -1.24 -2.86
CA PRO A 33 -11.21 -1.89 -1.65
C PRO A 33 -10.90 -3.39 -1.68
N ASP A 34 -9.82 -3.79 -1.00
CA ASP A 34 -9.44 -5.17 -0.74
C ASP A 34 -9.29 -5.36 0.79
N GLU A 35 -10.27 -6.04 1.38
CA GLU A 35 -10.35 -6.26 2.84
C GLU A 35 -9.15 -7.07 3.35
N LEU A 36 -8.75 -8.10 2.60
CA LEU A 36 -7.60 -8.93 2.96
C LEU A 36 -6.30 -8.11 2.92
N ALA A 37 -6.13 -7.26 1.90
CA ALA A 37 -4.99 -6.35 1.85
C ALA A 37 -4.98 -5.40 3.07
N LEU A 38 -6.15 -4.86 3.45
CA LEU A 38 -6.26 -3.98 4.61
C LEU A 38 -5.87 -4.68 5.92
N GLU A 39 -6.34 -5.91 6.12
CA GLU A 39 -5.98 -6.73 7.28
C GLU A 39 -4.48 -7.01 7.34
N LEU A 40 -3.87 -7.40 6.21
CA LEU A 40 -2.44 -7.65 6.11
C LEU A 40 -1.62 -6.40 6.47
N ARG A 41 -2.02 -5.22 5.96
CA ARG A 41 -1.31 -3.97 6.26
C ARG A 41 -1.40 -3.60 7.73
N ARG A 42 -2.60 -3.72 8.32
CA ARG A 42 -2.83 -3.46 9.76
C ARG A 42 -2.02 -4.40 10.63
N GLY A 43 -2.07 -5.71 10.35
CA GLY A 43 -1.35 -6.73 11.11
C GLY A 43 0.17 -6.57 11.04
N ALA A 44 0.71 -6.10 9.91
CA ALA A 44 2.14 -5.90 9.72
C ALA A 44 2.66 -4.50 10.10
N GLY A 45 1.78 -3.56 10.47
CA GLY A 45 2.15 -2.17 10.71
C GLY A 45 2.71 -1.45 9.47
N LEU A 46 2.32 -1.89 8.28
CA LEU A 46 2.67 -1.19 7.03
C LEU A 46 1.89 0.13 6.98
N LYS A 47 2.53 1.26 6.72
CA LYS A 47 1.81 2.53 6.52
C LYS A 47 1.25 2.60 5.11
N TRP A 48 0.09 3.21 4.93
CA TRP A 48 -0.43 3.50 3.59
C TRP A 48 -1.12 4.86 3.54
N ARG A 49 -1.06 5.51 2.38
CA ARG A 49 -1.81 6.75 2.11
C ARG A 49 -2.14 6.90 0.65
N VAL A 50 -3.24 7.59 0.37
CA VAL A 50 -3.59 7.98 -1.00
C VAL A 50 -2.76 9.20 -1.39
N LEU A 51 -2.21 9.20 -2.60
CA LEU A 51 -1.57 10.38 -3.17
C LEU A 51 -2.66 11.39 -3.50
N ALA A 52 -2.65 12.54 -2.83
CA ALA A 52 -3.52 13.66 -3.21
C ALA A 52 -3.08 14.11 -4.61
N SER A 53 -3.93 13.89 -5.62
CA SER A 53 -3.74 14.48 -6.93
C SER A 53 -3.88 16.00 -6.79
N ASP A 54 -2.75 16.70 -6.77
CA ASP A 54 -2.72 18.15 -6.92
C ASP A 54 -3.03 18.43 -8.40
N GLY A 55 -4.26 18.89 -8.65
CA GLY A 55 -4.87 18.98 -9.98
C GLY A 55 -4.05 19.82 -10.97
N ARG A 56 -3.21 19.15 -11.75
CA ARG A 56 -2.70 19.58 -13.05
C ARG A 56 -3.15 18.63 -14.13
#